data_AF-A0A2U3KR41-F1
#
_entry.id   AF-A0A2U3KR41-F1
#
_cell.length_a   1.000
_cell.length_b   1.000
_cell.length_c   1.000
_cell.angle_alpha   90.00
_cell.angle_beta   90.00
_cell.angle_gamma   90.00
#
_symmetry.space_group_name_H-M   'P 1'
#
loop_
_entity.id
_entity.type
_entity.pdbx_description
1 polymer ?
#
loop_
_entity_poly.entity_id
_entity_poly.type
_entity_poly.pdbx_seq_one_letter_code
_entity_poly.pdbx_strand_id
1 'polypeptide(L)'
;MISKNWFGKSVRACGTISLLACGWITAQAQPQAQAKTPAIALIDAADAPQWQTWAQAVGWRVVTFSGAPANIDLRVEALAAAVQDAIQNSGVDAGHVYLAGRGDAAAAVFYTISRVPDLWAAAVALGGSPQAAIDTGRIFTANFTNVPVLWVSAGANDEAFARQLKSAGLNVEWRGAAGVSNGAIFEWLASHRRDEFPAEIDCETNSPSFAHCYWIQMTKFDVNERNDVLPSTRLKGGSGAALDLGAFGWKGDDPGPGVLVSSLPEKFSGPLKIGDRIIALDGKPVENARQYVETMSKIVEEKPIVATVQRGKDRIRVETRIVLPRRDAAITARVEAQYLAEDKEIQIVSRTIKEMRVSIPLHWAMGSKLFWNGLSLEKIDAPGCLVLTVEQELLHTDKCP
;
A
#
# COMPACT_ATOMS: atom_id res chain seq x y z
N MET A 1 24.59 76.35 -6.47
CA MET A 1 23.70 75.23 -6.82
C MET A 1 22.39 75.81 -7.34
N ILE A 2 22.04 75.39 -8.55
CA ILE A 2 20.98 75.86 -9.47
C ILE A 2 19.63 75.28 -8.97
N SER A 3 18.61 76.08 -8.59
CA SER A 3 17.53 76.71 -9.42
C SER A 3 16.60 75.67 -10.08
N LYS A 4 15.27 75.78 -10.18
CA LYS A 4 14.19 76.72 -9.81
C LYS A 4 12.86 75.98 -10.13
N ASN A 5 11.76 76.41 -9.52
CA ASN A 5 10.37 76.19 -9.93
C ASN A 5 10.12 76.44 -11.44
N TRP A 6 9.07 75.82 -12.03
CA TRP A 6 7.90 76.54 -12.58
C TRP A 6 6.82 75.63 -13.22
N PHE A 7 5.57 76.11 -13.13
CA PHE A 7 4.35 75.69 -13.83
C PHE A 7 4.38 76.07 -15.32
N GLY A 8 3.61 75.36 -16.16
CA GLY A 8 3.31 75.81 -17.54
C GLY A 8 2.30 74.93 -18.28
N LYS A 9 1.29 75.58 -18.89
CA LYS A 9 0.13 75.04 -19.64
C LYS A 9 0.39 74.94 -21.16
N SER A 10 -0.47 74.16 -21.83
CA SER A 10 -0.88 74.21 -23.26
C SER A 10 0.15 73.65 -24.28
N VAL A 11 -0.18 72.96 -25.39
CA VAL A 11 -1.16 73.20 -26.47
C VAL A 11 -1.43 71.88 -27.24
N ARG A 12 -2.64 71.76 -27.81
CA ARG A 12 -3.10 70.72 -28.77
C ARG A 12 -2.39 70.84 -30.13
N ALA A 13 -2.05 69.71 -30.76
CA ALA A 13 -1.91 69.64 -32.22
C ALA A 13 -2.60 68.36 -32.75
N CYS A 14 -3.60 68.57 -33.60
CA CYS A 14 -4.25 67.53 -34.40
C CYS A 14 -3.28 67.00 -35.48
N GLY A 15 -3.30 65.70 -35.69
CA GLY A 15 -2.81 65.05 -36.90
C GLY A 15 -3.69 63.85 -37.21
N THR A 16 -4.64 64.02 -38.13
CA THR A 16 -5.44 62.95 -38.73
C THR A 16 -4.60 62.16 -39.73
N ILE A 17 -4.64 60.83 -39.67
CA ILE A 17 -4.69 59.90 -40.82
C ILE A 17 -5.27 58.57 -40.29
N SER A 18 -6.41 58.17 -40.87
CA SER A 18 -7.02 56.85 -40.73
C SER A 18 -6.16 55.77 -41.38
N LEU A 19 -6.22 54.53 -40.88
CA LEU A 19 -6.37 53.28 -41.67
C LEU A 19 -6.35 52.04 -40.74
N LEU A 20 -7.49 51.35 -40.71
CA LEU A 20 -7.66 49.89 -40.69
C LEU A 20 -6.52 49.01 -40.14
N ALA A 21 -6.73 48.42 -38.97
CA ALA A 21 -6.32 47.03 -38.69
C ALA A 21 -7.16 46.46 -37.53
N CYS A 22 -8.06 45.53 -37.86
CA CYS A 22 -8.66 44.61 -36.92
C CYS A 22 -7.54 43.82 -36.22
N GLY A 23 -7.28 44.13 -34.95
CA GLY A 23 -6.41 43.33 -34.08
C GLY A 23 -7.19 42.98 -32.83
N TRP A 24 -7.91 41.86 -32.87
CA TRP A 24 -8.53 41.28 -31.69
C TRP A 24 -7.40 40.91 -30.73
N ILE A 25 -7.26 41.65 -29.64
CA ILE A 25 -6.44 41.22 -28.51
C ILE A 25 -7.21 40.08 -27.85
N THR A 26 -7.03 38.87 -28.36
CA THR A 26 -7.38 37.67 -27.61
C THR A 26 -6.43 37.62 -26.43
N ALA A 27 -6.94 37.89 -25.23
CA ALA A 27 -6.32 37.44 -24.00
C ALA A 27 -6.04 35.93 -24.17
N GLN A 28 -4.77 35.56 -24.34
CA GLN A 28 -4.37 34.16 -24.31
C GLN A 28 -4.67 33.66 -22.90
N ALA A 29 -5.81 32.99 -22.75
CA ALA A 29 -6.05 32.14 -21.60
C ALA A 29 -4.87 31.15 -21.55
N GLN A 30 -4.07 31.25 -20.49
CA GLN A 30 -3.14 30.18 -20.14
C GLN A 30 -3.95 28.88 -20.15
N PRO A 31 -3.45 27.78 -20.75
CA PRO A 31 -4.12 26.50 -20.64
C PRO A 31 -4.27 26.22 -19.14
N GLN A 32 -5.51 26.23 -18.66
CA GLN A 32 -5.83 25.82 -17.30
C GLN A 32 -5.26 24.41 -17.17
N ALA A 33 -4.25 24.24 -16.31
CA ALA A 33 -3.72 22.94 -15.97
C ALA A 33 -4.93 22.07 -15.61
N GLN A 34 -5.17 21.02 -16.41
CA GLN A 34 -6.32 20.16 -16.23
C GLN A 34 -6.31 19.66 -14.78
N ALA A 35 -7.38 19.96 -14.04
CA ALA A 35 -7.43 19.66 -12.62
C ALA A 35 -7.21 18.16 -12.41
N LYS A 36 -6.16 17.82 -11.67
CA LYS A 36 -5.85 16.42 -11.37
C LYS A 36 -6.97 15.84 -10.52
N THR A 37 -7.32 14.58 -10.77
CA THR A 37 -8.49 13.93 -10.16
C THR A 37 -8.05 12.85 -9.18
N PRO A 38 -8.66 12.74 -7.98
CA PRO A 38 -8.44 11.61 -7.08
C PRO A 38 -8.75 10.25 -7.73
N ALA A 39 -8.12 9.19 -7.23
CA ALA A 39 -8.30 7.86 -7.78
C ALA A 39 -8.41 6.76 -6.71
N ILE A 40 -9.23 5.74 -6.99
CA ILE A 40 -9.23 4.46 -6.30
C ILE A 40 -8.45 3.44 -7.15
N ALA A 41 -7.40 2.87 -6.58
CA ALA A 41 -6.62 1.77 -7.14
C ALA A 41 -7.17 0.42 -6.63
N LEU A 42 -7.30 -0.55 -7.53
CA LEU A 42 -7.84 -1.89 -7.22
C LEU A 42 -6.84 -2.98 -7.59
N ILE A 43 -6.44 -3.79 -6.61
CA ILE A 43 -5.59 -4.96 -6.86
C ILE A 43 -6.33 -6.10 -7.55
N ASP A 44 -7.66 -6.16 -7.38
CA ASP A 44 -8.51 -7.11 -8.07
C ASP A 44 -9.43 -6.40 -9.06
N ALA A 45 -9.16 -6.59 -10.35
CA ALA A 45 -9.93 -5.99 -11.43
C ALA A 45 -11.39 -6.49 -11.47
N ALA A 46 -11.68 -7.64 -10.86
CA ALA A 46 -13.04 -8.17 -10.81
C ALA A 46 -14.00 -7.27 -10.00
N ASP A 47 -13.48 -6.50 -9.05
CA ASP A 47 -14.26 -5.55 -8.25
C ASP A 47 -14.47 -4.19 -8.95
N ALA A 48 -13.83 -3.95 -10.10
CA ALA A 48 -13.84 -2.65 -10.78
C ALA A 48 -15.24 -2.10 -11.10
N PRO A 49 -16.23 -2.86 -11.59
CA PRO A 49 -17.54 -2.31 -11.95
C PRO A 49 -18.26 -1.63 -10.77
N GLN A 50 -18.15 -2.21 -9.57
CA GLN A 50 -18.78 -1.67 -8.38
C GLN A 50 -18.10 -0.38 -7.91
N TRP A 51 -16.76 -0.39 -7.86
CA TRP A 51 -15.98 0.79 -7.50
C TRP A 51 -16.11 1.91 -8.52
N GLN A 52 -16.25 1.60 -9.81
CA GLN A 52 -16.52 2.60 -10.85
C GLN A 52 -17.84 3.33 -10.59
N THR A 53 -18.89 2.58 -10.24
CA THR A 53 -20.19 3.16 -9.90
C THR A 53 -20.08 4.12 -8.72
N TRP A 54 -19.35 3.74 -7.66
CA TRP A 54 -19.20 4.58 -6.47
C TRP A 54 -18.28 5.77 -6.70
N ALA A 55 -17.15 5.57 -7.37
CA ALA A 55 -16.18 6.62 -7.68
C ALA A 55 -16.78 7.68 -8.62
N GLN A 56 -17.62 7.27 -9.59
CA GLN A 56 -18.30 8.20 -10.49
C GLN A 56 -19.22 9.16 -9.74
N ALA A 57 -19.85 8.72 -8.64
CA ALA A 57 -20.74 9.56 -7.83
C ALA A 57 -20.00 10.72 -7.13
N VAL A 58 -18.69 10.59 -6.92
CA VAL A 58 -17.83 11.62 -6.31
C VAL A 58 -16.82 12.21 -7.30
N GLY A 59 -16.93 11.87 -8.59
CA GLY A 59 -16.04 12.36 -9.65
C GLY A 59 -14.62 11.81 -9.59
N TRP A 60 -14.39 10.65 -8.95
CA TRP A 60 -13.08 10.02 -8.84
C TRP A 60 -12.85 9.00 -9.96
N ARG A 61 -11.58 8.69 -10.23
CA ARG A 61 -11.19 7.67 -11.21
C ARG A 61 -10.98 6.31 -10.56
N VAL A 62 -11.13 5.25 -11.33
CA VAL A 62 -10.70 3.90 -10.94
C VAL A 62 -9.49 3.53 -11.76
N VAL A 63 -8.42 3.09 -11.08
CA VAL A 63 -7.20 2.58 -11.68
C VAL A 63 -7.08 1.09 -11.39
N THR A 64 -6.84 0.32 -12.44
CA THR A 64 -6.60 -1.12 -12.41
C THR A 64 -5.50 -1.43 -13.42
N PHE A 65 -4.94 -2.63 -13.36
CA PHE A 65 -4.02 -3.15 -14.37
C PHE A 65 -4.70 -4.23 -15.22
N SER A 66 -4.12 -4.50 -16.38
CA SER A 66 -4.52 -5.60 -17.25
C SER A 66 -3.73 -6.86 -16.96
N GLY A 67 -4.37 -8.02 -17.09
CA GLY A 67 -3.79 -9.31 -16.75
C GLY A 67 -4.06 -9.67 -15.30
N ALA A 68 -4.17 -10.98 -15.03
CA ALA A 68 -4.38 -11.49 -13.68
C ALA A 68 -3.24 -12.44 -13.31
N PRO A 69 -2.01 -11.93 -13.05
CA PRO A 69 -0.93 -12.76 -12.57
C PRO A 69 -1.36 -13.53 -11.32
N ALA A 70 -1.10 -14.83 -11.28
CA ALA A 70 -1.44 -15.64 -10.11
C ALA A 70 -0.63 -15.25 -8.86
N ASN A 71 0.58 -14.71 -9.06
CA ASN A 71 1.45 -14.24 -7.98
C ASN A 71 1.04 -12.84 -7.51
N ILE A 72 0.75 -12.70 -6.21
CA ILE A 72 0.35 -11.42 -5.61
C ILE A 72 1.43 -10.34 -5.67
N ASP A 73 2.72 -10.67 -5.62
CA ASP A 73 3.80 -9.69 -5.77
C ASP A 73 3.77 -9.07 -7.19
N LEU A 74 3.60 -9.89 -8.22
CA LEU A 74 3.46 -9.40 -9.61
C LEU A 74 2.19 -8.56 -9.80
N ARG A 75 1.10 -8.88 -9.09
CA ARG A 75 -0.12 -8.06 -9.08
C ARG A 75 0.12 -6.68 -8.44
N VAL A 76 0.86 -6.64 -7.33
CA VAL A 76 1.22 -5.38 -6.67
C VAL A 76 2.11 -4.52 -7.58
N GLU A 77 3.14 -5.10 -8.21
CA GLU A 77 4.02 -4.40 -9.16
C GLU A 77 3.22 -3.86 -10.35
N ALA A 78 2.32 -4.65 -10.92
CA ALA A 78 1.45 -4.23 -12.02
C ALA A 78 0.50 -3.09 -11.62
N LEU A 79 -0.07 -3.15 -10.41
CA LEU A 79 -0.92 -2.07 -9.89
C LEU A 79 -0.12 -0.79 -9.65
N ALA A 80 1.07 -0.89 -9.04
CA ALA A 80 1.95 0.24 -8.81
C ALA A 80 2.35 0.93 -10.13
N ALA A 81 2.68 0.14 -11.16
CA ALA A 81 2.98 0.65 -12.49
C ALA A 81 1.77 1.35 -13.14
N ALA A 82 0.56 0.76 -13.03
CA ALA A 82 -0.66 1.37 -13.56
C ALA A 82 -1.02 2.69 -12.87
N VAL A 83 -0.79 2.78 -11.55
CA VAL A 83 -1.00 4.01 -10.77
C VAL A 83 -0.01 5.09 -11.19
N GLN A 84 1.28 4.75 -11.32
CA GLN A 84 2.30 5.68 -11.78
C GLN A 84 2.02 6.21 -13.18
N ASP A 85 1.63 5.33 -14.11
CA ASP A 85 1.19 5.75 -15.46
C ASP A 85 -0.02 6.68 -15.40
N ALA A 86 -1.01 6.38 -14.55
CA ALA A 86 -2.18 7.24 -14.41
C ALA A 86 -1.85 8.62 -13.83
N ILE A 87 -0.89 8.71 -12.91
CA ILE A 87 -0.38 9.97 -12.36
C ILE A 87 0.34 10.79 -13.43
N GLN A 88 1.20 10.15 -14.23
CA GLN A 88 2.04 10.82 -15.21
C GLN A 88 1.26 11.22 -16.47
N ASN A 89 0.41 10.32 -16.98
CA ASN A 89 -0.13 10.41 -18.32
C ASN A 89 -1.66 10.60 -18.36
N SER A 90 -2.35 10.34 -17.25
CA SER A 90 -3.81 10.40 -17.20
C SER A 90 -4.38 11.51 -16.31
N GLY A 91 -3.56 12.33 -15.63
CA GLY A 91 -4.07 13.42 -14.79
C GLY A 91 -4.67 12.94 -13.45
N VAL A 92 -4.24 11.79 -12.94
CA VAL A 92 -4.53 11.40 -11.55
C VAL A 92 -3.71 12.26 -10.58
N ASP A 93 -4.32 12.64 -9.46
CA ASP A 93 -3.65 13.36 -8.40
C ASP A 93 -2.82 12.41 -7.52
N ALA A 94 -1.50 12.56 -7.55
CA ALA A 94 -0.55 11.76 -6.76
C ALA A 94 -0.71 11.90 -5.24
N GLY A 95 -1.34 12.99 -4.77
CA GLY A 95 -1.66 13.21 -3.36
C GLY A 95 -2.93 12.48 -2.89
N HIS A 96 -3.78 12.04 -3.82
CA HIS A 96 -5.11 11.49 -3.55
C HIS A 96 -5.35 10.18 -4.31
N VAL A 97 -4.36 9.29 -4.26
CA VAL A 97 -4.51 7.89 -4.69
C VAL A 97 -4.83 7.03 -3.47
N TYR A 98 -5.96 6.34 -3.52
CA TYR A 98 -6.42 5.47 -2.45
C TYR A 98 -6.45 4.02 -2.91
N LEU A 99 -6.16 3.09 -2.02
CA LEU A 99 -6.26 1.66 -2.31
C LEU A 99 -7.58 1.10 -1.78
N ALA A 100 -8.25 0.24 -2.54
CA ALA A 100 -9.47 -0.39 -2.08
C ALA A 100 -9.60 -1.87 -2.42
N GLY A 101 -10.37 -2.59 -1.60
CA GLY A 101 -10.72 -3.99 -1.82
C GLY A 101 -11.94 -4.41 -1.01
N ARG A 102 -12.69 -5.40 -1.50
CA ARG A 102 -13.90 -5.91 -0.83
C ARG A 102 -13.88 -7.43 -0.74
N GLY A 103 -14.46 -7.98 0.33
CA GLY A 103 -14.59 -9.43 0.54
C GLY A 103 -13.22 -10.10 0.51
N ASP A 104 -13.02 -11.04 -0.42
CA ASP A 104 -11.77 -11.79 -0.55
C ASP A 104 -10.56 -10.90 -0.90
N ALA A 105 -10.79 -9.73 -1.52
CA ALA A 105 -9.74 -8.75 -1.82
C ALA A 105 -9.31 -7.90 -0.61
N ALA A 106 -10.00 -7.98 0.53
CA ALA A 106 -9.66 -7.21 1.73
C ALA A 106 -8.22 -7.48 2.21
N ALA A 107 -7.79 -8.75 2.22
CA ALA A 107 -6.42 -9.12 2.57
C ALA A 107 -5.38 -8.50 1.63
N ALA A 108 -5.69 -8.44 0.33
CA ALA A 108 -4.79 -7.90 -0.68
C ALA A 108 -4.55 -6.39 -0.50
N VAL A 109 -5.47 -5.65 0.13
CA VAL A 109 -5.26 -4.24 0.53
C VAL A 109 -4.08 -4.12 1.49
N PHE A 110 -4.11 -4.86 2.59
CA PHE A 110 -3.04 -4.87 3.59
C PHE A 110 -1.72 -5.37 3.00
N TYR A 111 -1.77 -6.41 2.16
CA TYR A 111 -0.58 -6.91 1.49
C TYR A 111 0.07 -5.82 0.64
N THR A 112 -0.70 -5.15 -0.21
CA THR A 112 -0.20 -4.12 -1.15
C THR A 112 0.46 -2.96 -0.42
N ILE A 113 -0.15 -2.45 0.66
CA ILE A 113 0.44 -1.36 1.46
C ILE A 113 1.77 -1.81 2.04
N SER A 114 1.81 -3.03 2.59
CA SER A 114 3.04 -3.59 3.13
C SER A 114 4.13 -3.84 2.08
N ARG A 115 3.83 -3.73 0.78
CA ARG A 115 4.83 -3.86 -0.30
C ARG A 115 5.22 -2.51 -0.90
N VAL A 116 4.26 -1.60 -1.02
CA VAL A 116 4.44 -0.31 -1.70
C VAL A 116 3.78 0.77 -0.84
N PRO A 117 4.38 1.15 0.30
CA PRO A 117 3.74 2.04 1.27
C PRO A 117 3.71 3.50 0.83
N ASP A 118 4.42 3.83 -0.24
CA ASP A 118 4.72 5.19 -0.66
C ASP A 118 3.79 5.71 -1.75
N LEU A 119 2.81 4.93 -2.24
CA LEU A 119 1.88 5.36 -3.29
C LEU A 119 0.53 5.83 -2.77
N TRP A 120 0.16 5.45 -1.55
CA TRP A 120 -1.23 5.55 -1.07
C TRP A 120 -1.39 6.70 -0.09
N ALA A 121 -2.45 7.48 -0.26
CA ALA A 121 -2.89 8.47 0.73
C ALA A 121 -3.61 7.81 1.91
N ALA A 122 -4.43 6.79 1.62
CA ALA A 122 -5.12 5.94 2.58
C ALA A 122 -5.63 4.69 1.85
N ALA A 123 -6.16 3.73 2.61
CA ALA A 123 -6.80 2.56 2.04
C ALA A 123 -8.09 2.17 2.73
N VAL A 124 -8.95 1.43 2.02
CA VAL A 124 -10.18 0.87 2.57
C VAL A 124 -10.34 -0.62 2.25
N ALA A 125 -10.65 -1.40 3.26
CA ALA A 125 -11.02 -2.81 3.15
C ALA A 125 -12.48 -2.99 3.60
N LEU A 126 -13.34 -3.48 2.71
CA LEU A 126 -14.77 -3.67 2.97
C LEU A 126 -15.09 -5.16 3.14
N GLY A 127 -15.48 -5.58 4.34
CA GLY A 127 -15.67 -6.98 4.71
C GLY A 127 -14.34 -7.74 4.77
N GLY A 128 -14.40 -9.04 4.52
CA GLY A 128 -13.22 -9.91 4.52
C GLY A 128 -12.43 -9.89 5.83
N SER A 129 -11.14 -10.23 5.75
CA SER A 129 -10.21 -10.21 6.88
C SER A 129 -8.77 -9.96 6.40
N PRO A 130 -7.93 -9.22 7.14
CA PRO A 130 -6.50 -9.09 6.85
C PRO A 130 -5.70 -10.38 7.08
N GLN A 131 -6.29 -11.41 7.71
CA GLN A 131 -5.59 -12.60 8.17
C GLN A 131 -4.78 -13.30 7.07
N ALA A 132 -5.35 -13.49 5.88
CA ALA A 132 -4.65 -14.15 4.78
C ALA A 132 -3.37 -13.42 4.36
N ALA A 133 -3.35 -12.07 4.47
CA ALA A 133 -2.16 -11.28 4.20
C ALA A 133 -1.11 -11.45 5.31
N ILE A 134 -1.55 -11.44 6.57
CA ILE A 134 -0.69 -11.66 7.74
C ILE A 134 -0.04 -13.05 7.71
N ASP A 135 -0.78 -14.06 7.29
CA ASP A 135 -0.30 -15.45 7.20
C ASP A 135 0.82 -15.65 6.18
N THR A 136 0.98 -14.74 5.21
CA THR A 136 2.11 -14.72 4.29
C THR A 136 3.45 -14.44 4.98
N GLY A 137 3.41 -13.84 6.19
CA GLY A 137 4.61 -13.37 6.89
C GLY A 137 5.27 -12.15 6.22
N ARG A 138 4.54 -11.44 5.36
CA ARG A 138 5.03 -10.27 4.60
C ARG A 138 4.33 -8.96 4.96
N ILE A 139 3.62 -8.94 6.09
CA ILE A 139 3.05 -7.71 6.66
C ILE A 139 4.05 -7.13 7.65
N PHE A 140 4.47 -5.89 7.39
CA PHE A 140 5.41 -5.12 8.19
C PHE A 140 4.70 -3.87 8.69
N THR A 141 4.61 -3.67 10.01
CA THR A 141 3.82 -2.56 10.57
C THR A 141 4.44 -1.20 10.27
N ALA A 142 5.76 -1.12 10.12
CA ALA A 142 6.49 0.05 9.62
C ALA A 142 5.84 0.67 8.38
N ASN A 143 5.46 -0.18 7.41
CA ASN A 143 4.95 0.24 6.11
C ASN A 143 3.55 0.88 6.18
N PHE A 144 2.92 0.89 7.35
CA PHE A 144 1.60 1.50 7.56
C PHE A 144 1.70 2.85 8.28
N THR A 145 2.88 3.29 8.72
CA THR A 145 3.07 4.54 9.48
C THR A 145 2.37 5.72 8.82
N ASN A 146 2.58 5.90 7.52
CA ASN A 146 2.01 7.00 6.73
C ASN A 146 0.78 6.62 5.89
N VAL A 147 0.28 5.37 6.01
CA VAL A 147 -0.87 4.89 5.23
C VAL A 147 -1.95 4.35 6.17
N PRO A 148 -2.94 5.17 6.54
CA PRO A 148 -4.06 4.72 7.35
C PRO A 148 -4.98 3.79 6.55
N VAL A 149 -5.50 2.76 7.22
CA VAL A 149 -6.42 1.79 6.64
C VAL A 149 -7.75 1.79 7.38
N LEU A 150 -8.84 2.08 6.68
CA LEU A 150 -10.19 1.87 7.18
C LEU A 150 -10.63 0.44 6.86
N TRP A 151 -10.85 -0.37 7.89
CA TRP A 151 -11.44 -1.69 7.77
C TRP A 151 -12.88 -1.68 8.26
N VAL A 152 -13.82 -1.80 7.31
CA VAL A 152 -15.26 -1.84 7.62
C VAL A 152 -15.72 -3.28 7.54
N SER A 153 -16.18 -3.89 8.64
CA SER A 153 -16.60 -5.29 8.62
C SER A 153 -17.69 -5.63 9.64
N ALA A 154 -18.26 -6.84 9.51
CA ALA A 154 -19.37 -7.31 10.34
C ALA A 154 -19.07 -8.64 11.06
N GLY A 155 -17.81 -9.05 11.15
CA GLY A 155 -17.43 -10.26 11.88
C GLY A 155 -17.48 -10.07 13.38
N ALA A 156 -17.95 -11.11 14.09
CA ALA A 156 -18.16 -11.08 15.53
C ALA A 156 -16.90 -10.72 16.35
N ASN A 157 -15.71 -11.02 15.82
CA ASN A 157 -14.42 -10.77 16.47
C ASN A 157 -13.57 -9.71 15.77
N ASP A 158 -14.08 -9.07 14.72
CA ASP A 158 -13.28 -8.20 13.86
C ASP A 158 -12.80 -6.95 14.61
N GLU A 159 -13.62 -6.39 15.51
CA GLU A 159 -13.23 -5.26 16.37
C GLU A 159 -12.06 -5.62 17.28
N ALA A 160 -12.15 -6.76 17.97
CA ALA A 160 -11.10 -7.23 18.86
C ALA A 160 -9.81 -7.49 18.09
N PHE A 161 -9.92 -8.08 16.90
CA PHE A 161 -8.78 -8.32 16.03
C PHE A 161 -8.16 -7.02 15.53
N ALA A 162 -8.96 -6.04 15.12
CA ALA A 162 -8.45 -4.73 14.72
C ALA A 162 -7.72 -4.01 15.87
N ARG A 163 -8.23 -4.10 17.11
CA ARG A 163 -7.54 -3.58 18.29
C ARG A 163 -6.19 -4.28 18.51
N GLN A 164 -6.10 -5.59 18.28
CA GLN A 164 -4.84 -6.33 18.33
C GLN A 164 -3.85 -5.85 17.26
N LEU A 165 -4.31 -5.68 16.02
CA LEU A 165 -3.48 -5.18 14.91
C LEU A 165 -2.97 -3.77 15.19
N LYS A 166 -3.84 -2.88 15.70
CA LYS A 166 -3.47 -1.54 16.12
C LYS A 166 -2.45 -1.54 17.26
N SER A 167 -2.64 -2.42 18.25
CA SER A 167 -1.69 -2.59 19.36
C SER A 167 -0.33 -3.14 18.91
N ALA A 168 -0.29 -3.87 17.79
CA ALA A 168 0.94 -4.32 17.16
C ALA A 168 1.63 -3.25 16.29
N GLY A 169 1.04 -2.05 16.17
CA GLY A 169 1.61 -0.92 15.42
C GLY A 169 1.00 -0.70 14.03
N LEU A 170 -0.05 -1.43 13.65
CA LEU A 170 -0.71 -1.22 12.35
C LEU A 170 -1.59 0.05 12.40
N ASN A 171 -1.45 0.94 11.42
CA ASN A 171 -2.30 2.13 11.29
C ASN A 171 -3.67 1.74 10.71
N VAL A 172 -4.50 1.10 11.53
CA VAL A 172 -5.82 0.60 11.16
C VAL A 172 -6.91 1.22 12.03
N GLU A 173 -7.96 1.68 11.36
CA GLU A 173 -9.23 2.08 11.96
C GLU A 173 -10.29 1.04 11.61
N TRP A 174 -10.98 0.49 12.60
CA TRP A 174 -12.09 -0.43 12.36
C TRP A 174 -13.43 0.25 12.59
N ARG A 175 -14.40 -0.07 11.71
CA ARG A 175 -15.80 0.30 11.88
C ARG A 175 -16.70 -0.89 11.62
N GLY A 176 -17.74 -1.05 12.43
CA GLY A 176 -18.80 -2.00 12.15
C GLY A 176 -19.53 -1.65 10.85
N ALA A 177 -19.85 -2.62 10.01
CA ALA A 177 -20.51 -2.35 8.72
C ALA A 177 -21.93 -1.79 8.86
N ALA A 178 -22.59 -2.04 10.00
CA ALA A 178 -23.92 -1.51 10.28
C ALA A 178 -23.89 0.03 10.35
N GLY A 179 -24.62 0.68 9.44
CA GLY A 179 -24.77 2.14 9.43
C GLY A 179 -23.64 2.92 8.73
N VAL A 180 -22.63 2.25 8.18
CA VAL A 180 -21.59 2.91 7.37
C VAL A 180 -22.05 3.04 5.92
N SER A 181 -22.21 4.29 5.46
CA SER A 181 -22.56 4.58 4.07
C SER A 181 -21.32 4.67 3.18
N ASN A 182 -21.49 4.47 1.87
CA ASN A 182 -20.41 4.72 0.90
C ASN A 182 -19.95 6.18 0.95
N GLY A 183 -20.86 7.13 1.12
CA GLY A 183 -20.50 8.55 1.28
C GLY A 183 -19.51 8.78 2.42
N ALA A 184 -19.78 8.18 3.59
CA ALA A 184 -18.89 8.27 4.75
C ALA A 184 -17.52 7.63 4.52
N ILE A 185 -17.43 6.58 3.67
CA ILE A 185 -16.16 5.97 3.27
C ILE A 185 -15.36 6.93 2.38
N PHE A 186 -15.99 7.53 1.37
CA PHE A 186 -15.31 8.49 0.49
C PHE A 186 -14.91 9.78 1.20
N GLU A 187 -15.74 10.26 2.14
CA GLU A 187 -15.38 11.39 3.01
C GLU A 187 -14.16 11.08 3.88
N TRP A 188 -14.10 9.87 4.46
CA TRP A 188 -12.93 9.43 5.22
C TRP A 188 -11.69 9.31 4.34
N LEU A 189 -11.80 8.78 3.12
CA LEU A 189 -10.66 8.76 2.19
C LEU A 189 -10.21 10.18 1.84
N ALA A 190 -11.15 11.08 1.51
CA ALA A 190 -10.88 12.46 1.13
C ALA A 190 -10.21 13.29 2.23
N SER A 191 -10.37 12.93 3.50
CA SER A 191 -9.67 13.60 4.61
C SER A 191 -8.19 13.25 4.71
N HIS A 192 -7.72 12.27 3.93
CA HIS A 192 -6.33 11.83 3.90
C HIS A 192 -5.67 12.24 2.58
N ARG A 193 -4.41 12.67 2.71
CA ARG A 193 -3.55 13.08 1.60
C ARG A 193 -2.18 12.47 1.80
N ARG A 194 -1.62 11.93 0.72
CA ARG A 194 -0.22 11.49 0.67
C ARG A 194 0.69 12.70 0.66
N ASP A 195 1.63 12.73 1.59
CA ASP A 195 2.81 13.57 1.46
C ASP A 195 3.85 12.84 0.59
N GLU A 196 4.40 13.54 -0.40
CA GLU A 196 5.49 12.98 -1.21
C GLU A 196 6.80 12.93 -0.42
N PHE A 197 7.01 13.89 0.47
CA PHE A 197 8.18 14.02 1.33
C PHE A 197 7.75 14.14 2.80
N PRO A 198 7.12 13.10 3.38
CA PRO A 198 6.79 13.12 4.79
C PRO A 198 8.06 13.29 5.62
N ALA A 199 7.96 14.07 6.70
CA ALA A 199 9.07 14.34 7.59
C ALA A 199 9.61 13.07 8.26
N GLU A 200 8.79 12.03 8.44
CA GLU A 200 9.19 10.76 9.04
C GLU A 200 8.74 9.60 8.14
N ILE A 201 9.61 8.60 7.97
CA ILE A 201 9.34 7.37 7.23
C ILE A 201 9.90 6.16 7.96
N ASP A 202 9.20 5.05 7.85
CA ASP A 202 9.66 3.76 8.33
C ASP A 202 9.19 2.70 7.33
N CYS A 203 10.12 1.93 6.76
CA CYS A 203 9.77 0.84 5.86
C CYS A 203 10.65 -0.38 6.08
N GLU A 204 10.04 -1.55 6.01
CA GLU A 204 10.69 -2.86 6.03
C GLU A 204 10.26 -3.71 4.85
N THR A 205 11.22 -4.40 4.24
CA THR A 205 10.97 -5.29 3.11
C THR A 205 11.89 -6.52 3.16
N ASN A 206 11.41 -7.61 2.60
CA ASN A 206 12.19 -8.82 2.34
C ASN A 206 12.52 -8.99 0.84
N SER A 207 12.26 -7.98 0.01
CA SER A 207 12.45 -8.05 -1.43
C SER A 207 12.95 -6.73 -2.00
N PRO A 208 14.03 -6.73 -2.78
CA PRO A 208 14.52 -5.55 -3.49
C PRO A 208 13.49 -4.92 -4.45
N SER A 209 12.54 -5.69 -5.00
CA SER A 209 11.46 -5.13 -5.84
C SER A 209 10.55 -4.15 -5.11
N PHE A 210 10.52 -4.26 -3.77
CA PHE A 210 9.62 -3.50 -2.89
C PHE A 210 10.43 -2.67 -1.91
N ALA A 211 11.50 -2.04 -2.42
CA ALA A 211 12.50 -1.35 -1.62
C ALA A 211 12.39 0.18 -1.66
N HIS A 212 11.31 0.69 -2.26
CA HIS A 212 11.00 2.11 -2.27
C HIS A 212 10.20 2.50 -1.03
N CYS A 213 10.63 3.56 -0.36
CA CYS A 213 10.06 4.10 0.87
C CYS A 213 10.07 5.63 0.77
N TYR A 214 9.08 6.18 0.08
CA TYR A 214 8.93 7.62 -0.14
C TYR A 214 10.19 8.23 -0.78
N TRP A 215 10.97 8.97 0.00
CA TRP A 215 12.18 9.65 -0.46
C TRP A 215 13.45 8.80 -0.29
N ILE A 216 13.34 7.54 0.15
CA ILE A 216 14.43 6.57 0.19
C ILE A 216 14.13 5.38 -0.73
N GLN A 217 15.13 4.94 -1.50
CA GLN A 217 15.11 3.66 -2.21
C GLN A 217 16.30 2.82 -1.78
N MET A 218 16.06 1.69 -1.11
CA MET A 218 17.12 0.76 -0.75
C MET A 218 17.53 -0.05 -2.00
N THR A 219 18.80 -0.05 -2.37
CA THR A 219 19.25 -0.64 -3.65
C THR A 219 20.11 -1.89 -3.47
N LYS A 220 20.84 -2.03 -2.36
CA LYS A 220 21.62 -3.24 -2.04
C LYS A 220 21.45 -3.67 -0.59
N PHE A 221 21.18 -4.96 -0.39
CA PHE A 221 21.05 -5.57 0.94
C PHE A 221 22.29 -6.40 1.25
N ASP A 222 22.75 -6.33 2.50
CA ASP A 222 23.84 -7.17 3.01
C ASP A 222 23.52 -7.59 4.44
N VAL A 223 23.40 -8.90 4.64
CA VAL A 223 22.97 -9.50 5.92
C VAL A 223 23.99 -9.26 7.03
N ASN A 224 25.24 -8.98 6.67
CA ASN A 224 26.31 -8.66 7.61
C ASN A 224 26.19 -7.22 8.13
N GLU A 225 25.48 -6.33 7.42
CA GLU A 225 25.15 -4.97 7.87
C GLU A 225 23.94 -4.97 8.83
N ARG A 226 23.74 -6.06 9.56
CA ARG A 226 22.69 -6.15 10.56
C ARG A 226 23.15 -5.40 11.82
N ASN A 227 22.28 -4.55 12.33
CA ASN A 227 22.39 -4.00 13.67
C ASN A 227 21.15 -4.34 14.50
N ASP A 228 21.28 -4.21 15.81
CA ASP A 228 20.22 -4.50 16.78
C ASP A 228 19.33 -3.28 17.08
N VAL A 229 19.56 -2.15 16.40
CA VAL A 229 18.86 -0.88 16.66
C VAL A 229 17.43 -0.93 16.11
N LEU A 230 17.24 -1.47 14.90
CA LEU A 230 15.92 -1.61 14.30
C LEU A 230 15.42 -3.06 14.42
N PRO A 231 14.51 -3.38 15.35
CA PRO A 231 13.86 -4.68 15.38
C PRO A 231 12.96 -4.88 14.16
N SER A 232 12.63 -6.13 13.83
CA SER A 232 11.66 -6.40 12.76
C SER A 232 10.25 -6.03 13.23
N THR A 233 9.53 -5.34 12.35
CA THR A 233 8.12 -4.94 12.48
C THR A 233 7.17 -5.95 11.83
N ARG A 234 7.69 -7.11 11.42
CA ARG A 234 6.90 -8.17 10.82
C ARG A 234 5.81 -8.64 11.78
N LEU A 235 4.55 -8.53 11.36
CA LEU A 235 3.46 -9.21 12.04
C LEU A 235 3.64 -10.71 11.91
N LYS A 236 3.67 -11.39 13.06
CA LYS A 236 3.65 -12.85 13.08
C LYS A 236 2.28 -13.31 12.59
N GLY A 237 2.29 -14.01 11.46
CA GLY A 237 1.12 -14.73 10.96
C GLY A 237 0.59 -15.73 12.01
N GLY A 238 -0.63 -16.21 11.79
CA GLY A 238 -1.06 -17.47 12.38
C GLY A 238 -0.15 -18.60 11.90
N SER A 239 -0.45 -19.86 12.20
CA SER A 239 0.39 -20.94 11.69
C SER A 239 0.47 -21.03 10.16
N GLY A 240 -0.53 -20.46 9.47
CA GLY A 240 -0.72 -20.63 8.02
C GLY A 240 -1.16 -22.05 7.65
N ALA A 241 -1.60 -22.84 8.63
CA ALA A 241 -2.01 -24.21 8.42
C ALA A 241 -3.09 -24.33 7.33
N ALA A 242 -2.93 -25.34 6.49
CA ALA A 242 -3.90 -25.70 5.46
C ALA A 242 -4.07 -27.22 5.41
N LEU A 243 -5.18 -27.66 4.84
CA LEU A 243 -5.37 -29.07 4.52
C LEU A 243 -4.58 -29.43 3.26
N ASP A 244 -3.90 -30.57 3.29
CA ASP A 244 -3.19 -31.16 2.16
C ASP A 244 -4.18 -31.85 1.20
N LEU A 245 -5.11 -31.06 0.66
CA LEU A 245 -6.14 -31.49 -0.30
C LEU A 245 -5.90 -30.87 -1.69
N GLY A 246 -4.76 -30.21 -1.87
CA GLY A 246 -4.51 -29.28 -2.98
C GLY A 246 -5.15 -27.91 -2.75
N ALA A 247 -4.77 -26.92 -3.56
CA ALA A 247 -5.33 -25.57 -3.47
C ALA A 247 -6.82 -25.57 -3.87
N PHE A 248 -7.66 -24.94 -3.07
CA PHE A 248 -9.07 -24.72 -3.37
C PHE A 248 -9.52 -23.34 -2.87
N GLY A 249 -10.43 -22.70 -3.60
CA GLY A 249 -11.05 -21.45 -3.19
C GLY A 249 -12.36 -21.68 -2.45
N TRP A 250 -12.67 -20.76 -1.55
CA TRP A 250 -13.88 -20.71 -0.75
C TRP A 250 -14.20 -19.25 -0.42
N LYS A 251 -15.44 -18.93 -0.03
CA LYS A 251 -15.86 -17.56 0.28
C LYS A 251 -15.76 -17.27 1.78
N GLY A 252 -15.01 -16.22 2.13
CA GLY A 252 -14.79 -15.72 3.49
C GLY A 252 -16.03 -15.64 4.37
N ASP A 253 -17.14 -15.25 3.76
CA ASP A 253 -18.41 -14.89 4.37
C ASP A 253 -19.51 -15.95 4.18
N ASP A 254 -19.20 -17.15 3.67
CA ASP A 254 -20.17 -18.24 3.57
C ASP A 254 -20.72 -18.58 4.98
N PRO A 255 -22.05 -18.44 5.20
CA PRO A 255 -22.65 -18.59 6.52
C PRO A 255 -22.66 -20.04 7.02
N GLY A 256 -22.29 -21.00 6.19
CA GLY A 256 -22.21 -22.41 6.56
C GLY A 256 -23.51 -23.20 6.33
N PRO A 257 -23.57 -24.46 6.85
CA PRO A 257 -22.53 -25.11 7.65
C PRO A 257 -21.25 -25.40 6.87
N GLY A 258 -20.06 -25.32 7.47
CA GLY A 258 -18.81 -25.73 6.83
C GLY A 258 -18.25 -24.78 5.77
N VAL A 259 -17.25 -25.27 5.02
CA VAL A 259 -16.55 -24.51 3.97
C VAL A 259 -16.96 -25.00 2.59
N LEU A 260 -17.60 -24.15 1.79
CA LEU A 260 -17.95 -24.47 0.40
C LEU A 260 -16.74 -24.32 -0.52
N VAL A 261 -16.43 -25.38 -1.27
CA VAL A 261 -15.44 -25.35 -2.35
C VAL A 261 -16.04 -24.59 -3.53
N SER A 262 -15.66 -23.32 -3.69
CA SER A 262 -16.18 -22.43 -4.73
C SER A 262 -15.32 -22.43 -6.00
N SER A 263 -14.04 -22.79 -5.90
CA SER A 263 -13.16 -22.89 -7.07
C SER A 263 -12.04 -23.90 -6.85
N LEU A 264 -11.53 -24.42 -7.97
CA LEU A 264 -10.40 -25.34 -8.03
C LEU A 264 -9.47 -24.89 -9.19
N PRO A 265 -8.15 -25.14 -9.10
CA PRO A 265 -7.22 -24.94 -10.21
C PRO A 265 -7.64 -25.71 -11.48
N GLU A 266 -7.31 -25.18 -12.67
CA GLU A 266 -7.70 -25.79 -13.96
C GLU A 266 -7.21 -27.25 -14.13
N LYS A 267 -6.07 -27.61 -13.53
CA LYS A 267 -5.48 -28.95 -13.56
C LYS A 267 -5.51 -29.63 -12.19
N PHE A 268 -6.54 -29.36 -11.40
CA PHE A 268 -6.68 -29.92 -10.06
C PHE A 268 -6.86 -31.44 -10.10
N SER A 269 -6.00 -32.16 -9.39
CA SER A 269 -6.01 -33.62 -9.25
C SER A 269 -6.29 -34.09 -7.82
N GLY A 270 -6.69 -33.18 -6.93
CA GLY A 270 -7.02 -33.49 -5.54
C GLY A 270 -8.40 -34.14 -5.37
N PRO A 271 -8.77 -34.52 -4.13
CA PRO A 271 -9.99 -35.28 -3.84
C PRO A 271 -11.29 -34.45 -3.87
N LEU A 272 -11.18 -33.13 -3.90
CA LEU A 272 -12.29 -32.18 -3.86
C LEU A 272 -12.93 -31.95 -5.25
N LYS A 273 -14.20 -31.57 -5.26
CA LYS A 273 -14.94 -31.08 -6.43
C LYS A 273 -15.59 -29.75 -6.13
N ILE A 274 -15.80 -28.92 -7.16
CA ILE A 274 -16.60 -27.69 -7.01
C ILE A 274 -17.98 -28.06 -6.47
N GLY A 275 -18.44 -27.34 -5.44
CA GLY A 275 -19.70 -27.61 -4.74
C GLY A 275 -19.59 -28.57 -3.55
N ASP A 276 -18.44 -29.21 -3.34
CA ASP A 276 -18.17 -29.96 -2.11
C ASP A 276 -18.17 -29.01 -0.90
N ARG A 277 -18.58 -29.51 0.26
CA ARG A 277 -18.61 -28.74 1.51
C ARG A 277 -17.86 -29.46 2.62
N ILE A 278 -16.80 -28.87 3.15
CA ILE A 278 -16.05 -29.44 4.27
C ILE A 278 -16.81 -29.11 5.56
N ILE A 279 -17.49 -30.10 6.13
CA ILE A 279 -18.43 -29.93 7.25
C ILE A 279 -17.88 -30.36 8.61
N ALA A 280 -16.77 -31.10 8.64
CA ALA A 280 -16.10 -31.47 9.89
C ALA A 280 -14.62 -31.78 9.69
N LEU A 281 -13.84 -31.60 10.76
CA LEU A 281 -12.41 -31.93 10.86
C LEU A 281 -12.19 -32.79 12.11
N ASP A 282 -11.64 -34.00 11.94
CA ASP A 282 -11.54 -35.02 13.00
C ASP A 282 -12.87 -35.25 13.75
N GLY A 283 -13.98 -35.24 13.00
CA GLY A 283 -15.32 -35.42 13.55
C GLY A 283 -15.89 -34.20 14.28
N LYS A 284 -15.12 -33.11 14.45
CA LYS A 284 -15.60 -31.84 15.00
C LYS A 284 -16.30 -31.04 13.89
N PRO A 285 -17.57 -30.66 14.06
CA PRO A 285 -18.28 -29.84 13.08
C PRO A 285 -17.55 -28.53 12.80
N VAL A 286 -17.57 -28.12 11.54
CA VAL A 286 -17.19 -26.77 11.11
C VAL A 286 -18.48 -26.00 10.86
N GLU A 287 -18.75 -24.99 11.69
CA GLU A 287 -19.94 -24.15 11.66
C GLU A 287 -20.01 -23.30 10.41
N ASN A 288 -18.90 -22.69 9.99
CA ASN A 288 -18.84 -21.82 8.83
C ASN A 288 -17.39 -21.60 8.40
N ALA A 289 -17.22 -20.84 7.32
CA ALA A 289 -15.93 -20.60 6.72
C ALA A 289 -14.97 -19.79 7.62
N ARG A 290 -15.51 -18.88 8.45
CA ARG A 290 -14.72 -18.13 9.44
C ARG A 290 -14.20 -19.03 10.56
N GLN A 291 -15.02 -19.94 11.10
CA GLN A 291 -14.59 -20.89 12.13
C GLN A 291 -13.49 -21.83 11.61
N TYR A 292 -13.57 -22.24 10.33
CA TYR A 292 -12.51 -23.02 9.69
C TYR A 292 -11.16 -22.30 9.72
N VAL A 293 -11.13 -21.01 9.32
CA VAL A 293 -9.90 -20.21 9.35
C VAL A 293 -9.36 -20.05 10.77
N GLU A 294 -10.24 -19.77 11.74
CA GLU A 294 -9.84 -19.66 13.15
C GLU A 294 -9.28 -20.98 13.70
N THR A 295 -9.86 -22.11 13.29
CA THR A 295 -9.38 -23.43 13.68
C THR A 295 -8.00 -23.69 13.11
N MET A 296 -7.80 -23.44 11.81
CA MET A 296 -6.52 -23.64 11.15
C MET A 296 -5.43 -22.74 11.72
N SER A 297 -5.72 -21.46 11.96
CA SER A 297 -4.72 -20.48 12.43
C SER A 297 -4.09 -20.83 13.78
N LYS A 298 -4.79 -21.62 14.61
CA LYS A 298 -4.32 -22.11 15.93
C LYS A 298 -3.41 -23.34 15.86
N ILE A 299 -3.33 -24.03 14.71
CA ILE A 299 -2.61 -25.31 14.59
C ILE A 299 -1.14 -25.05 14.24
N VAL A 300 -0.22 -25.27 15.17
CA VAL A 300 1.22 -24.95 15.00
C VAL A 300 2.10 -26.16 14.65
N GLU A 301 1.50 -27.31 14.37
CA GLU A 301 2.20 -28.55 14.02
C GLU A 301 1.53 -29.23 12.81
N GLU A 302 2.34 -29.86 11.96
CA GLU A 302 1.81 -30.76 10.94
C GLU A 302 1.28 -32.03 11.60
N LYS A 303 0.07 -32.46 11.23
CA LYS A 303 -0.51 -33.70 11.76
C LYS A 303 -1.53 -34.31 10.80
N PRO A 304 -1.67 -35.64 10.76
CA PRO A 304 -2.76 -36.29 10.02
C PRO A 304 -4.12 -35.87 10.61
N ILE A 305 -5.10 -35.65 9.75
CA ILE A 305 -6.47 -35.27 10.10
C ILE A 305 -7.44 -35.87 9.09
N VAL A 306 -8.69 -36.01 9.50
CA VAL A 306 -9.77 -36.44 8.63
C VAL A 306 -10.70 -35.28 8.33
N ALA A 307 -10.85 -34.95 7.05
CA ALA A 307 -11.90 -34.04 6.60
C ALA A 307 -13.16 -34.82 6.25
N THR A 308 -14.31 -34.41 6.79
CA THR A 308 -15.62 -34.90 6.34
C THR A 308 -16.16 -33.94 5.29
N VAL A 309 -16.26 -34.43 4.06
CA VAL A 309 -16.73 -33.67 2.89
C VAL A 309 -18.14 -34.10 2.55
N GLN A 310 -19.07 -33.14 2.50
CA GLN A 310 -20.40 -33.35 1.99
C GLN A 310 -20.42 -33.13 0.47
N ARG A 311 -20.92 -34.13 -0.26
CA ARG A 311 -21.13 -34.08 -1.71
C ARG A 311 -22.57 -34.46 -2.01
N GLY A 312 -23.41 -33.45 -2.26
CA GLY A 312 -24.86 -33.65 -2.33
C GLY A 312 -25.40 -34.23 -1.02
N LYS A 313 -25.93 -35.45 -1.06
CA LYS A 313 -26.45 -36.16 0.13
C LYS A 313 -25.38 -37.03 0.82
N ASP A 314 -24.26 -37.27 0.17
CA ASP A 314 -23.22 -38.17 0.66
C ASP A 314 -22.27 -37.45 1.62
N ARG A 315 -21.79 -38.18 2.63
CA ARG A 315 -20.70 -37.75 3.52
C ARG A 315 -19.49 -38.62 3.27
N ILE A 316 -18.46 -38.01 2.69
CA ILE A 316 -17.22 -38.65 2.27
C ILE A 316 -16.16 -38.36 3.33
N ARG A 317 -15.52 -39.43 3.81
CA ARG A 317 -14.34 -39.34 4.67
C ARG A 317 -13.11 -39.16 3.77
N VAL A 318 -12.38 -38.07 3.93
CA VAL A 318 -11.13 -37.82 3.22
C VAL A 318 -9.99 -37.76 4.22
N GLU A 319 -9.08 -38.73 4.11
CA GLU A 319 -7.85 -38.74 4.90
C GLU A 319 -6.86 -37.75 4.30
N THR A 320 -6.32 -36.87 5.13
CA THR A 320 -5.39 -35.82 4.73
C THR A 320 -4.48 -35.49 5.91
N ARG A 321 -3.74 -34.40 5.82
CA ARG A 321 -2.93 -33.86 6.89
C ARG A 321 -3.02 -32.34 6.89
N ILE A 322 -2.78 -31.75 8.05
CA ILE A 322 -2.47 -30.34 8.15
C ILE A 322 -1.02 -30.14 7.74
N VAL A 323 -0.80 -29.22 6.81
CA VAL A 323 0.52 -28.76 6.37
C VAL A 323 0.74 -27.35 6.85
N LEU A 324 1.99 -27.04 7.21
CA LEU A 324 2.41 -25.69 7.54
C LEU A 324 3.24 -25.12 6.39
N PRO A 325 3.03 -23.85 6.00
CA PRO A 325 3.88 -23.22 5.02
C PRO A 325 5.30 -23.16 5.57
N ARG A 326 6.27 -23.59 4.75
CA ARG A 326 7.68 -23.32 5.06
C ARG A 326 7.89 -21.82 5.06
N ARG A 327 8.18 -21.27 6.23
CA ARG A 327 8.57 -19.87 6.41
C ARG A 327 10.08 -19.83 6.50
N ASP A 328 10.74 -19.66 5.37
CA ASP A 328 12.16 -19.32 5.41
C ASP A 328 12.30 -18.02 6.21
N ALA A 329 13.30 -17.97 7.09
CA ALA A 329 13.62 -16.77 7.86
C ALA A 329 14.16 -15.72 6.89
N ALA A 330 13.26 -15.08 6.14
CA ALA A 330 13.61 -14.07 5.17
C ALA A 330 14.24 -12.91 5.92
N ILE A 331 15.53 -12.69 5.68
CA ILE A 331 16.24 -11.52 6.17
C ILE A 331 15.58 -10.30 5.54
N THR A 332 15.26 -9.30 6.36
CA THR A 332 14.60 -8.08 5.92
C THR A 332 15.50 -6.88 6.07
N ALA A 333 15.46 -6.03 5.05
CA ALA A 333 15.98 -4.68 5.11
C ALA A 333 14.93 -3.78 5.78
N ARG A 334 15.34 -2.92 6.70
CA ARG A 334 14.47 -1.89 7.29
C ARG A 334 15.20 -0.56 7.31
N VAL A 335 14.50 0.52 6.98
CA VAL A 335 14.98 1.89 7.09
C VAL A 335 13.96 2.71 7.86
N GLU A 336 14.44 3.47 8.84
CA GLU A 336 13.69 4.47 9.58
C GLU A 336 14.42 5.79 9.38
N ALA A 337 13.72 6.83 8.95
CA ALA A 337 14.35 8.09 8.63
C ALA A 337 13.45 9.29 8.91
N GLN A 338 14.07 10.40 9.29
CA GLN A 338 13.36 11.62 9.63
C GLN A 338 14.10 12.89 9.19
N TYR A 339 13.34 13.94 8.90
CA TYR A 339 13.82 15.30 8.71
C TYR A 339 13.40 16.18 9.89
N LEU A 340 14.39 16.68 10.63
CA LEU A 340 14.23 17.60 11.74
C LEU A 340 14.40 19.03 11.24
N ALA A 341 13.28 19.72 11.01
CA ALA A 341 13.28 21.06 10.40
C ALA A 341 13.98 22.12 11.27
N GLU A 342 13.90 22.01 12.60
CA GLU A 342 14.50 22.96 13.54
C GLU A 342 16.04 22.90 13.49
N ASP A 343 16.59 21.68 13.43
CA ASP A 343 18.04 21.45 13.41
C ASP A 343 18.63 21.40 11.99
N LYS A 344 17.76 21.34 10.97
CA LYS A 344 18.12 21.03 9.58
C LYS A 344 18.92 19.74 9.50
N GLU A 345 18.35 18.65 10.03
CA GLU A 345 19.01 17.35 10.02
C GLU A 345 18.14 16.32 9.31
N ILE A 346 18.78 15.52 8.45
CA ILE A 346 18.21 14.30 7.90
C ILE A 346 18.90 13.15 8.62
N GLN A 347 18.13 12.38 9.39
CA GLN A 347 18.63 11.26 10.16
C GLN A 347 18.09 9.97 9.58
N ILE A 348 18.98 9.05 9.24
CA ILE A 348 18.64 7.75 8.67
C ILE A 348 19.23 6.66 9.57
N VAL A 349 18.41 5.70 9.98
CA VAL A 349 18.84 4.46 10.62
C VAL A 349 18.38 3.31 9.75
N SER A 350 19.25 2.33 9.51
CA SER A 350 18.97 1.25 8.58
C SER A 350 19.53 -0.07 9.07
N ARG A 351 18.88 -1.18 8.74
CA ARG A 351 19.36 -2.55 8.99
C ARG A 351 19.46 -3.33 7.69
N THR A 352 20.57 -4.03 7.48
CA THR A 352 20.79 -4.93 6.32
C THR A 352 20.80 -4.17 4.99
N ILE A 353 21.13 -2.88 5.00
CA ILE A 353 21.19 -2.03 3.81
C ILE A 353 22.62 -1.55 3.67
N LYS A 354 23.21 -1.83 2.51
CA LYS A 354 24.58 -1.44 2.15
C LYS A 354 24.61 -0.28 1.17
N GLU A 355 23.53 -0.10 0.43
CA GLU A 355 23.37 1.00 -0.50
C GLU A 355 21.91 1.45 -0.54
N MET A 356 21.71 2.77 -0.54
CA MET A 356 20.40 3.38 -0.78
C MET A 356 20.52 4.68 -1.57
N ARG A 357 19.41 5.09 -2.19
CA ARG A 357 19.22 6.41 -2.78
C ARG A 357 18.34 7.26 -1.89
N VAL A 358 18.69 8.53 -1.72
CA VAL A 358 17.96 9.50 -0.91
C VAL A 358 17.62 10.70 -1.78
N SER A 359 16.32 10.97 -1.94
CA SER A 359 15.81 12.12 -2.69
C SER A 359 15.53 13.28 -1.74
N ILE A 360 16.24 14.39 -1.92
CA ILE A 360 16.11 15.57 -1.06
C ILE A 360 15.32 16.66 -1.79
N PRO A 361 14.16 17.09 -1.24
CA PRO A 361 13.36 18.15 -1.84
C PRO A 361 13.99 19.53 -1.59
N LEU A 362 13.61 20.52 -2.41
CA LEU A 362 14.15 21.88 -2.37
C LEU A 362 14.06 22.54 -0.98
N HIS A 363 12.98 22.29 -0.24
CA HIS A 363 12.73 22.93 1.05
C HIS A 363 13.52 22.29 2.21
N TRP A 364 14.13 21.11 2.02
CA TRP A 364 15.09 20.51 2.97
C TRP A 364 16.53 20.83 2.60
N ALA A 365 16.77 21.23 1.35
CA ALA A 365 18.10 21.56 0.87
C ALA A 365 18.66 22.83 1.54
N MET A 366 19.93 23.11 1.26
CA MET A 366 20.66 24.30 1.71
C MET A 366 20.94 24.32 3.22
N GLY A 367 21.98 23.58 3.58
CA GLY A 367 22.58 23.59 4.90
C GLY A 367 22.11 22.49 5.82
N SER A 368 21.29 21.55 5.34
CA SER A 368 20.94 20.37 6.12
C SER A 368 22.14 19.44 6.27
N LYS A 369 22.23 18.76 7.40
CA LYS A 369 23.23 17.71 7.64
C LYS A 369 22.59 16.35 7.43
N LEU A 370 23.30 15.45 6.77
CA LEU A 370 22.85 14.08 6.58
C LEU A 370 23.60 13.13 7.51
N PHE A 371 22.85 12.33 8.26
CA PHE A 371 23.36 11.29 9.13
C PHE A 371 22.83 9.93 8.71
N TRP A 372 23.71 8.92 8.71
CA TRP A 372 23.31 7.54 8.49
C TRP A 372 23.94 6.64 9.56
N ASN A 373 23.09 5.92 10.30
CA ASN A 373 23.46 5.09 11.44
C ASN A 373 24.32 5.85 12.48
N GLY A 374 24.01 7.14 12.69
CA GLY A 374 24.69 8.02 13.63
C GLY A 374 25.99 8.65 13.10
N LEU A 375 26.44 8.31 11.89
CA LEU A 375 27.62 8.88 11.27
C LEU A 375 27.23 10.04 10.35
N SER A 376 27.96 11.16 10.48
CA SER A 376 27.79 12.32 9.61
C SER A 376 28.41 12.03 8.24
N LEU A 377 27.66 12.33 7.18
CA LEU A 377 28.08 12.17 5.80
C LEU A 377 28.55 13.50 5.23
N GLU A 378 27.63 14.26 4.63
CA GLU A 378 27.92 15.54 4.00
C GLU A 378 26.87 16.60 4.36
N LYS A 379 27.24 17.86 4.12
CA LYS A 379 26.31 18.99 4.16
C LYS A 379 25.57 19.06 2.82
N ILE A 380 24.26 19.18 2.89
CA ILE A 380 23.39 19.21 1.72
C ILE A 380 23.23 20.66 1.23
N ASP A 381 23.91 21.00 0.15
CA ASP A 381 23.90 22.35 -0.40
C ASP A 381 22.93 22.54 -1.59
N ALA A 382 22.37 21.45 -2.14
CA ALA A 382 21.39 21.49 -3.23
C ALA A 382 20.39 20.33 -3.12
N PRO A 383 19.16 20.49 -3.63
CA PRO A 383 18.22 19.36 -3.76
C PRO A 383 18.69 18.37 -4.82
N GLY A 384 18.12 17.17 -4.78
CA GLY A 384 18.40 16.12 -5.75
C GLY A 384 18.51 14.74 -5.12
N CYS A 385 19.06 13.80 -5.88
CA CYS A 385 19.23 12.43 -5.45
C CYS A 385 20.68 12.16 -5.06
N LEU A 386 20.88 11.54 -3.90
CA LEU A 386 22.17 11.08 -3.39
C LEU A 386 22.18 9.56 -3.30
N VAL A 387 23.30 8.94 -3.62
CA VAL A 387 23.59 7.53 -3.36
C VAL A 387 24.44 7.46 -2.11
N LEU A 388 23.99 6.69 -1.12
CA LEU A 388 24.75 6.40 0.09
C LEU A 388 25.22 4.95 0.02
N THR A 389 26.51 4.71 0.27
CA THR A 389 27.11 3.36 0.30
C THR A 389 27.89 3.12 1.59
N VAL A 390 27.92 1.85 2.03
CA VAL A 390 28.88 1.35 3.03
C VAL A 390 29.93 0.51 2.30
N GLU A 391 31.18 0.96 2.32
CA GLU A 391 32.33 0.22 1.81
C GLU A 391 33.38 0.09 2.92
N GLN A 392 33.70 -1.14 3.34
CA GLN A 392 34.70 -1.39 4.39
C GLN A 392 34.47 -0.58 5.67
N GLU A 393 33.21 -0.49 6.12
CA GLU A 393 32.77 0.30 7.30
C GLU A 393 32.87 1.84 7.12
N LEU A 394 33.29 2.32 5.94
CA LEU A 394 33.27 3.73 5.59
C LEU A 394 31.99 4.07 4.85
N LEU A 395 31.42 5.22 5.19
CA LEU A 395 30.26 5.76 4.51
C LEU A 395 30.69 6.71 3.40
N HIS A 396 30.09 6.55 2.22
CA HIS A 396 30.28 7.45 1.08
C HIS A 396 28.95 8.07 0.65
N THR A 397 29.05 9.22 -0.01
CA THR A 397 27.92 9.93 -0.61
C THR A 397 28.31 10.42 -1.99
N ASP A 398 27.51 10.07 -2.98
CA ASP A 398 27.67 10.52 -4.37
C ASP A 398 26.34 11.04 -4.91
N LYS A 399 26.37 11.83 -5.99
CA LYS A 399 25.15 12.19 -6.71
C LYS A 399 24.64 10.97 -7.49
N CYS A 400 23.32 10.80 -7.55
CA CYS A 400 22.73 9.75 -8.39
C CYS A 400 23.09 9.94 -9.87
N PRO A 401 23.33 8.84 -10.61
CA PRO A 401 23.66 8.87 -12.03
C PRO A 401 22.52 9.40 -12.92
#